data_AF-A0A6C0D477-F1
#
_entry.id   AF-A0A6C0D477-F1
#
_cell.length_a   1.000
_cell.length_b   1.000
_cell.length_c   1.000
_cell.angle_alpha   90.00
_cell.angle_beta   90.00
_cell.angle_gamma   90.00
#
_symmetry.space_group_name_H-M   'P 1'
#
loop_
_entity.id
_entity.type
_entity.pdbx_description
1 polymer ?
#
loop_
_entity_poly.entity_id
_entity_poly.type
_entity_poly.pdbx_seq_one_letter_code
_entity_poly.pdbx_strand_id
1 'polypeptide(L)'
;MDIPRINIDELYETKKKNNLTRLDIYNKLLIKVHNRIKTSSRLKNNENFCTYIMPEVLIGYPNYNLDECLVYIIDKLQIDGFLTRYVHPNLLMISWNHWVPGYVRDEIKKKTGTQVNSYGEIENKSIVKFEKEKEKGNMNVYDDILSSLK
;
A
#
# COMPACT_ATOMS: atom_id res chain seq x y z
N MET A 1 -0.89 -50.43 -23.47
CA MET A 1 -1.33 -49.03 -23.60
C MET A 1 -1.17 -48.40 -22.24
N ASP A 2 -0.22 -47.48 -22.10
CA ASP A 2 -0.05 -46.75 -20.85
C ASP A 2 -1.20 -45.76 -20.68
N ILE A 3 -1.82 -45.79 -19.49
CA ILE A 3 -2.94 -44.94 -19.14
C ILE A 3 -2.36 -43.57 -18.75
N PRO A 4 -2.68 -42.48 -19.46
CA PRO A 4 -2.18 -41.16 -19.10
C PRO A 4 -2.70 -40.77 -17.71
N ARG A 5 -1.77 -40.45 -16.80
CA ARG A 5 -2.05 -39.95 -15.45
C ARG A 5 -1.72 -38.46 -15.40
N ILE A 6 -2.61 -37.66 -14.82
CA ILE A 6 -2.41 -36.22 -14.61
C ILE A 6 -1.99 -35.95 -13.17
N ASN A 7 -1.03 -35.06 -12.97
CA ASN A 7 -0.68 -34.56 -11.64
C ASN A 7 -1.64 -33.42 -11.25
N ILE A 8 -2.25 -33.52 -10.07
CA ILE A 8 -3.19 -32.52 -9.55
C ILE A 8 -2.47 -31.18 -9.30
N ASP A 9 -1.18 -31.20 -8.94
CA ASP A 9 -0.41 -29.97 -8.68
C ASP A 9 -0.23 -29.11 -9.93
N GLU A 10 -0.13 -29.73 -11.10
CA GLU A 10 -0.02 -29.02 -12.40
C GLU A 10 -1.25 -28.14 -12.68
N LEU A 11 -2.40 -28.48 -12.10
CA LEU A 11 -3.63 -27.70 -12.22
C LEU A 11 -3.50 -26.33 -11.53
N TYR A 12 -2.64 -26.21 -10.51
CA TYR A 12 -2.44 -24.97 -9.75
C TYR A 12 -1.32 -24.09 -10.31
N GLU A 13 -0.37 -24.66 -11.05
CA GLU A 13 0.78 -23.91 -11.60
C GLU A 13 0.35 -22.78 -12.54
N THR A 14 -0.70 -22.99 -13.36
CA THR A 14 -1.25 -21.94 -14.22
C THR A 14 -1.80 -20.75 -13.41
N LYS A 15 -2.55 -21.04 -12.34
CA LYS A 15 -3.11 -20.00 -11.45
C LYS A 15 -2.00 -19.22 -10.75
N LYS A 16 -0.98 -19.93 -10.24
CA LYS A 16 0.19 -19.33 -9.61
C LYS A 16 0.94 -18.41 -10.58
N LYS A 17 1.21 -18.87 -11.80
CA LYS A 17 1.86 -18.07 -12.85
C LYS A 17 1.08 -16.79 -13.18
N ASN A 18 -0.25 -16.90 -13.28
CA ASN A 18 -1.12 -15.74 -13.52
C ASN A 18 -1.04 -14.72 -12.37
N ASN A 19 -1.07 -15.20 -11.12
CA ASN A 19 -0.96 -14.34 -9.94
C ASN A 19 0.40 -13.61 -9.88
N LEU A 20 1.51 -14.29 -10.17
CA LEU A 20 2.84 -13.69 -10.21
C LEU A 20 2.93 -12.62 -11.31
N THR A 21 2.47 -12.95 -12.52
CA THR A 21 2.44 -12.01 -13.64
C THR A 21 1.62 -10.76 -13.30
N ARG A 22 0.52 -10.94 -12.58
CA ARG A 22 -0.34 -9.85 -12.13
C ARG A 22 0.34 -8.95 -11.09
N LEU A 23 1.04 -9.53 -10.13
CA LEU A 23 1.86 -8.79 -9.16
C LEU A 23 2.92 -7.94 -9.86
N ASP A 24 3.59 -8.49 -10.88
CA ASP A 24 4.60 -7.77 -11.66
C ASP A 24 4.02 -6.56 -12.39
N ILE A 25 2.81 -6.67 -12.93
CA ILE A 25 2.11 -5.54 -13.56
C ILE A 25 1.82 -4.45 -12.52
N TYR A 26 1.36 -4.83 -11.33
CA TYR A 26 1.04 -3.87 -10.27
C TYR A 26 2.28 -3.15 -9.77
N ASN A 27 3.39 -3.86 -9.59
CA ASN A 27 4.69 -3.29 -9.27
C ASN A 27 5.14 -2.27 -10.33
N LYS A 28 4.99 -2.59 -11.62
CA LYS A 28 5.32 -1.66 -12.71
C LYS A 28 4.47 -0.40 -12.67
N LEU A 29 3.17 -0.52 -12.39
CA LEU A 29 2.28 0.65 -12.23
C LEU A 29 2.65 1.48 -11.00
N LEU A 30 2.95 0.84 -9.87
CA LEU A 30 3.40 1.52 -8.65
C LEU A 30 4.65 2.37 -8.91
N ILE A 31 5.63 1.84 -9.65
CA ILE A 31 6.83 2.60 -10.07
C ILE A 31 6.45 3.84 -10.88
N LYS A 32 5.48 3.74 -11.81
CA LYS A 32 4.99 4.90 -12.58
C LYS A 32 4.32 5.94 -11.68
N VAL A 33 3.55 5.50 -10.69
CA VAL A 33 2.93 6.39 -9.70
C VAL A 33 3.99 7.11 -8.87
N HIS A 34 5.00 6.41 -8.36
CA HIS A 34 6.11 7.04 -7.64
C HIS A 34 6.89 8.04 -8.49
N ASN A 35 7.12 7.72 -9.78
CA ASN A 35 7.75 8.65 -10.70
C ASN A 35 6.89 9.89 -10.91
N ARG A 36 5.56 9.74 -11.02
CA ARG A 36 4.63 10.87 -11.08
C ARG A 36 4.75 11.75 -9.83
N ILE A 37 4.73 11.16 -8.63
CA ILE A 37 4.90 11.87 -7.36
C ILE A 37 6.21 12.69 -7.38
N LYS A 38 7.33 12.07 -7.75
CA LYS A 38 8.65 12.72 -7.84
C LYS A 38 8.68 13.88 -8.83
N THR A 39 8.06 13.71 -10.00
CA THR A 39 7.95 14.79 -10.98
C THR A 39 7.09 15.92 -10.43
N SER A 40 5.92 15.59 -9.88
CA SER A 40 4.98 16.54 -9.28
C SER A 40 5.62 17.36 -8.18
N SER A 41 6.40 16.76 -7.29
CA SER A 41 7.11 17.45 -6.20
C SER A 41 8.20 18.42 -6.68
N ARG A 42 8.58 18.44 -7.96
CA ARG A 42 9.59 19.37 -8.50
C ARG A 42 8.96 20.59 -9.20
N LEU A 43 7.65 20.63 -9.37
CA LEU A 43 6.99 21.76 -10.05
C LEU A 43 6.99 23.01 -9.15
N LYS A 44 7.06 24.21 -9.73
CA LYS A 44 7.19 25.45 -8.94
C LYS A 44 5.96 25.80 -8.09
N ASN A 45 4.76 25.33 -8.47
CA ASN A 45 3.51 25.57 -7.74
C ASN A 45 3.14 24.37 -6.82
N ASN A 46 4.12 23.86 -6.07
CA ASN A 46 4.00 22.65 -5.27
C ASN A 46 3.03 22.77 -4.10
N GLU A 47 1.79 22.34 -4.30
CA GLU A 47 0.82 22.13 -3.21
C GLU A 47 1.01 20.75 -2.51
N ASN A 48 2.16 20.09 -2.71
CA ASN A 48 2.50 18.78 -2.11
C ASN A 48 1.42 17.69 -2.32
N PHE A 49 0.78 17.71 -3.49
CA PHE A 49 -0.14 16.69 -3.94
C PHE A 49 0.02 16.42 -5.43
N CYS A 50 -0.47 15.27 -5.88
CA CYS A 50 -0.59 14.94 -7.30
C CYS A 50 -1.81 14.08 -7.57
N THR A 51 -2.26 14.12 -8.82
CA THR A 51 -3.26 13.21 -9.34
C THR A 51 -2.64 12.27 -10.38
N TYR A 52 -3.12 11.03 -10.37
CA TYR A 52 -2.74 9.98 -11.31
C TYR A 52 -3.99 9.31 -11.84
N ILE A 53 -4.12 9.23 -13.16
CA ILE A 53 -5.22 8.52 -13.82
C ILE A 53 -4.77 7.07 -14.01
N MET A 54 -5.48 6.15 -13.35
CA MET A 54 -5.23 4.72 -13.49
C MET A 54 -5.76 4.22 -14.84
N PRO A 55 -4.99 3.41 -15.57
CA PRO A 55 -5.47 2.84 -16.82
C PRO A 55 -6.55 1.79 -16.53
N GLU A 56 -7.71 1.90 -17.16
CA GLU A 56 -8.79 0.90 -17.01
C GLU A 56 -8.45 -0.43 -17.67
N VAL A 57 -7.74 -0.38 -18.80
CA VAL A 57 -7.31 -1.55 -19.57
C VAL A 57 -5.85 -1.41 -19.94
N LEU A 58 -5.12 -2.52 -19.89
CA LEU A 58 -3.73 -2.61 -20.33
C LEU A 58 -3.61 -3.54 -21.54
N ILE A 59 -3.31 -2.97 -22.72
CA ILE A 59 -3.10 -3.75 -23.94
C ILE A 59 -1.94 -4.72 -23.74
N GLY A 60 -2.16 -6.00 -24.08
CA GLY A 60 -1.17 -7.07 -23.89
C GLY A 60 -1.16 -7.68 -22.48
N TYR A 61 -2.02 -7.20 -21.57
CA TYR A 61 -2.12 -7.70 -20.20
C TYR A 61 -3.58 -8.13 -19.88
N PRO A 62 -3.99 -9.34 -20.31
CA PRO A 62 -5.37 -9.79 -20.15
C PRO A 62 -5.78 -10.03 -18.69
N ASN A 63 -4.83 -10.31 -17.81
CA ASN A 63 -5.07 -10.57 -16.38
C ASN A 63 -5.09 -9.28 -15.54
N TYR A 64 -5.10 -8.10 -16.17
CA TYR A 64 -5.15 -6.84 -15.45
C TYR A 64 -6.55 -6.59 -14.89
N ASN A 65 -6.63 -6.41 -13.57
CA ASN A 65 -7.82 -5.94 -12.88
C ASN A 65 -7.52 -4.58 -12.24
N LEU A 66 -8.29 -3.56 -12.61
CA LEU A 66 -8.18 -2.20 -12.09
C LEU A 66 -8.44 -2.13 -10.58
N ASP A 67 -9.53 -2.73 -10.10
CA ASP A 67 -9.96 -2.62 -8.69
C ASP A 67 -8.91 -3.20 -7.76
N GLU A 68 -8.42 -4.40 -8.10
CA GLU A 68 -7.40 -5.04 -7.28
C GLU A 68 -6.03 -4.34 -7.40
N CYS A 69 -5.75 -3.69 -8.54
CA CYS A 69 -4.56 -2.85 -8.70
C CYS A 69 -4.63 -1.59 -7.85
N LEU A 70 -5.80 -0.94 -7.81
CA LEU A 70 -6.08 0.23 -7.00
C LEU A 70 -5.87 -0.08 -5.52
N VAL A 71 -6.47 -1.16 -5.02
CA VAL A 71 -6.30 -1.61 -3.63
C VAL A 71 -4.83 -1.85 -3.31
N TYR A 72 -4.11 -2.56 -4.20
CA TYR A 72 -2.69 -2.82 -4.02
C TYR A 72 -1.85 -1.53 -3.96
N ILE A 73 -2.05 -0.60 -4.89
CA ILE A 73 -1.28 0.65 -4.94
C ILE A 73 -1.61 1.55 -3.76
N ILE A 74 -2.88 1.65 -3.37
CA ILE A 74 -3.31 2.43 -2.21
C ILE A 74 -2.66 1.88 -0.94
N ASP A 75 -2.70 0.56 -0.71
CA ASP A 75 -2.04 -0.09 0.43
C ASP A 75 -0.55 0.26 0.49
N LYS A 76 0.18 0.10 -0.62
CA LYS A 76 1.61 0.43 -0.67
C LYS A 76 1.90 1.90 -0.39
N LEU A 77 1.13 2.81 -0.98
CA LEU A 77 1.32 4.23 -0.76
C LEU A 77 0.98 4.65 0.69
N GLN A 78 -0.02 4.01 1.32
CA GLN A 78 -0.36 4.28 2.72
C GLN A 78 0.74 3.79 3.67
N ILE A 79 1.33 2.62 3.40
CA ILE A 79 2.50 2.11 4.15
C ILE A 79 3.69 3.08 4.04
N ASP A 80 3.89 3.66 2.86
CA ASP A 80 4.93 4.68 2.64
C ASP A 80 4.62 6.05 3.31
N GLY A 81 3.44 6.22 3.90
CA GLY A 81 3.03 7.44 4.60
C GLY A 81 2.34 8.50 3.74
N PHE A 82 1.98 8.17 2.49
CA PHE A 82 1.19 9.05 1.63
C PHE A 82 -0.30 8.99 1.99
N LEU A 83 -0.96 10.14 1.93
CA LEU A 83 -2.41 10.22 2.01
C LEU A 83 -2.98 9.98 0.61
N THR A 84 -3.68 8.87 0.42
CA THR A 84 -4.27 8.47 -0.85
C THR A 84 -5.79 8.46 -0.79
N ARG A 85 -6.43 8.95 -1.85
CA ARG A 85 -7.89 8.92 -2.03
C ARG A 85 -8.24 8.55 -3.46
N TYR A 86 -9.12 7.57 -3.60
CA TYR A 86 -9.69 7.21 -4.88
C TYR A 86 -10.90 8.07 -5.20
N VAL A 87 -10.99 8.53 -6.45
CA VAL A 87 -12.09 9.31 -7.02
C VAL A 87 -12.53 8.62 -8.32
N HIS A 88 -13.80 8.22 -8.36
CA HIS A 88 -14.39 7.55 -9.52
C HIS A 88 -14.30 8.41 -10.80
N PRO A 89 -14.01 7.84 -11.98
CA PRO A 89 -13.94 6.40 -12.29
C PRO A 89 -12.55 5.74 -12.18
N ASN A 90 -11.46 6.50 -12.16
CA ASN A 90 -10.11 5.93 -12.23
C ASN A 90 -9.03 6.88 -11.69
N LEU A 91 -9.42 7.91 -10.95
CA LEU A 91 -8.51 8.96 -10.50
C LEU A 91 -7.99 8.64 -9.10
N LEU A 92 -6.67 8.58 -8.95
CA LEU A 92 -6.00 8.46 -7.67
C LEU A 92 -5.42 9.83 -7.28
N MET A 93 -5.87 10.36 -6.16
CA MET A 93 -5.30 11.55 -5.55
C MET A 93 -4.32 11.14 -4.45
N ILE A 94 -3.13 11.74 -4.47
CA ILE A 94 -2.02 11.40 -3.58
C ILE A 94 -1.49 12.70 -3.00
N SER A 95 -1.37 12.78 -1.67
CA SER A 95 -0.83 13.96 -0.98
C SER A 95 0.21 13.55 0.05
N TRP A 96 1.21 14.41 0.21
CA TRP A 96 2.23 14.37 1.26
C TRP A 96 2.36 15.72 1.97
N ASN A 97 1.33 16.57 1.85
CA ASN A 97 1.34 17.91 2.45
C ASN A 97 1.28 17.88 3.98
N HIS A 98 0.78 16.78 4.56
CA HIS A 98 0.77 16.55 6.00
C HIS A 98 2.14 16.18 6.58
N TRP A 99 3.11 15.86 5.73
CA TRP A 99 4.42 15.40 6.18
C TRP A 99 5.35 16.57 6.48
N VAL A 100 5.88 16.61 7.70
CA VAL A 100 6.85 17.62 8.13
C VAL A 100 8.28 17.13 7.83
N PRO A 101 9.03 17.80 6.93
CA PRO A 101 10.38 17.39 6.60
C PRO A 101 11.32 17.42 7.81
N GLY A 102 12.32 16.53 7.83
CA GLY A 102 13.29 16.42 8.93
C GLY A 102 13.96 17.75 9.28
N TYR A 103 14.39 18.51 8.26
CA TYR A 103 15.06 19.80 8.47
C TYR A 103 14.17 20.82 9.22
N VAL A 104 12.85 20.82 8.96
CA VAL A 104 11.90 21.69 9.67
C VAL A 104 11.78 21.25 11.12
N ARG A 105 11.73 19.94 11.38
CA ARG A 105 11.66 19.39 12.75
C ARG A 105 12.91 19.74 13.55
N ASP A 106 14.08 19.67 12.93
CA ASP A 106 15.35 20.06 13.57
C ASP A 106 15.37 21.55 13.94
N GLU A 107 14.85 22.42 13.07
CA GLU A 107 14.70 23.84 13.37
C GLU A 107 13.72 24.10 14.52
N ILE A 108 12.58 23.41 14.54
CA ILE A 108 11.58 23.53 15.62
C ILE A 108 12.20 23.10 16.95
N LYS A 109 12.95 22.00 16.97
CA LYS A 109 13.65 21.51 18.15
C LYS A 109 14.70 22.50 18.65
N LYS A 110 15.48 23.11 17.75
CA LYS A 110 16.46 24.15 18.11
C LYS A 110 15.81 25.40 18.69
N LYS A 111 14.70 25.85 18.12
CA LYS A 111 14.02 27.10 18.54
C LYS A 111 13.17 26.93 19.79
N THR A 112 12.48 25.80 19.93
CA THR A 112 11.41 25.59 20.94
C THR A 112 11.81 24.57 22.01
N GLY A 113 12.95 23.87 21.85
CA GLY A 113 13.36 22.79 22.75
C GLY A 113 12.48 21.55 22.73
N THR A 114 11.45 21.52 21.86
CA THR A 114 10.41 20.50 21.84
C THR A 114 10.59 19.55 20.66
N GLN A 115 10.44 18.24 20.90
CA GLN A 115 10.48 17.22 19.84
C GLN A 115 9.10 17.06 19.21
N VAL A 116 9.08 16.98 17.88
CA VAL A 116 7.86 16.94 17.06
C VAL A 116 7.95 15.74 16.12
N ASN A 117 6.86 15.00 15.98
CA ASN A 117 6.78 13.83 15.10
C ASN A 117 6.69 14.23 13.60
N SER A 118 6.70 13.26 12.69
CA SER A 118 6.62 13.52 11.24
C SER A 118 5.31 14.16 10.78
N TYR A 119 4.29 14.21 11.63
CA TYR A 119 2.97 14.79 11.38
C TYR A 119 2.79 16.18 12.02
N GLY A 120 3.83 16.71 12.69
CA GLY A 120 3.77 18.03 13.33
C GLY A 120 3.23 18.04 14.76
N GLU A 121 3.04 16.89 15.39
CA GLU A 121 2.55 16.78 16.77
C GLU A 121 3.70 16.71 17.78
N ILE A 122 3.52 17.35 18.93
CA ILE A 122 4.51 17.40 20.01
C ILE A 122 4.55 16.05 20.74
N GLU A 123 5.74 15.47 20.93
CA GLU A 123 5.93 14.17 21.59
C GLU A 123 5.75 14.18 23.12
N ASN A 124 5.21 15.26 23.70
CA ASN A 124 4.93 15.39 25.14
C ASN A 124 3.43 15.39 25.43
N LYS A 125 2.83 14.20 25.51
CA LYS A 125 1.57 14.00 26.24
C LYS A 125 1.83 13.04 27.39
N SER A 126 2.09 13.59 28.57
CA SER A 126 1.69 12.97 29.83
C SER A 126 0.15 12.92 29.88
N ILE A 127 -0.44 11.93 29.21
CA ILE A 127 -1.84 11.55 29.46
C ILE A 127 -1.81 10.11 29.97
N VAL A 128 -2.21 9.98 31.23
CA VAL A 128 -2.45 8.72 31.93
C VAL A 128 -3.39 7.84 31.10
N LYS A 129 -3.04 6.56 30.99
CA LYS A 129 -3.73 5.52 30.20
C LYS A 129 -5.18 5.31 30.66
N PHE A 130 -6.11 5.19 29.72
CA PHE A 130 -7.31 4.37 29.91
C PHE A 130 -7.12 3.09 29.09
N GLU A 131 -6.81 2.00 29.79
CA GLU A 131 -6.82 0.65 29.26
C GLU A 131 -8.26 0.29 28.88
N LYS A 132 -8.53 0.05 27.60
CA LYS A 132 -9.72 -0.70 27.20
C LYS A 132 -9.34 -2.17 27.14
N GLU A 133 -10.08 -2.95 27.90
CA GLU A 133 -9.95 -4.40 28.08
C GLU A 133 -9.92 -5.13 26.72
N LYS A 134 -9.08 -6.16 26.65
CA LYS A 134 -8.98 -7.06 25.51
C LYS A 134 -10.18 -7.99 25.50
N GLU A 135 -11.06 -7.85 24.51
CA GLU A 135 -11.93 -8.96 24.11
C GLU A 135 -11.15 -9.95 23.25
N LYS A 136 -11.18 -11.21 23.68
CA LYS A 136 -10.65 -12.39 22.98
C LYS A 136 -11.69 -12.94 22.00
N GLY A 137 -11.23 -13.37 20.83
CA GLY A 137 -11.95 -14.21 19.84
C GLY A 137 -11.81 -13.63 18.43
N ASN A 138 -11.36 -14.34 17.39
CA ASN A 138 -11.27 -15.77 17.17
C ASN A 138 -10.14 -16.16 16.20
N MET A 139 -9.74 -17.41 16.38
CA MET A 139 -8.78 -18.25 15.69
C MET A 139 -9.16 -18.45 14.21
N ASN A 140 -8.19 -18.38 13.30
CA ASN A 140 -8.40 -18.73 11.90
C ASN A 140 -7.99 -20.20 11.64
N VAL A 141 -8.98 -20.95 11.14
CA VAL A 141 -9.11 -22.36 10.72
C VAL A 141 -7.88 -23.08 10.12
N TYR A 142 -6.83 -22.37 9.70
CA TYR A 142 -5.66 -22.97 9.04
C TYR A 142 -4.77 -23.80 9.98
N ASP A 143 -4.67 -23.40 11.25
CA ASP A 143 -3.84 -24.11 12.24
C ASP A 143 -4.47 -25.43 12.72
N ASP A 144 -5.81 -25.54 12.70
CA ASP A 144 -6.52 -26.77 13.08
C ASP A 144 -6.30 -27.90 12.06
N ILE A 145 -6.25 -27.58 10.76
CA ILE A 145 -6.09 -28.58 9.69
C ILE A 145 -4.72 -29.27 9.76
N LEU A 146 -3.66 -28.52 10.08
CA LEU A 146 -2.29 -29.06 10.19
C LEU A 146 -2.12 -29.98 11.41
N SER A 147 -2.88 -29.76 12.48
CA SER A 147 -2.84 -30.60 13.68
C SER A 147 -3.51 -31.97 13.48
N SER A 148 -4.44 -32.08 12.53
CA SER A 148 -5.20 -33.30 12.24
C SER A 148 -4.48 -34.30 11.33
N LEU A 149 -3.28 -33.97 10.85
CA LEU A 149 -2.44 -34.78 9.96
C LEU A 149 -1.18 -35.33 10.66
N LYS A 150 -1.18 -35.45 11.99
CA LYS A 150 -0.15 -36.16 12.76
C LYS A 150 -0.72 -37.34 13.52
#